data_AF-A0A925F3J9-F1
#
_entry.id   AF-A0A925F3J9-F1
#
_cell.length_a   1.000
_cell.length_b   1.000
_cell.length_c   1.000
_cell.angle_alpha   90.00
_cell.angle_beta   90.00
_cell.angle_gamma   90.00
#
_symmetry.space_group_name_H-M   'P 1'
#
loop_
_entity.id
_entity.type
_entity.pdbx_description
1 polymer ?
#
loop_
_entity_poly.entity_id
_entity_poly.type
_entity_poly.pdbx_seq_one_letter_code
_entity_poly.pdbx_strand_id
1 'polypeptide(L)'
;ILDAISEELNNHLFRKGHRALGFSAALIGSGMAFEFALMKHHLMRIVTVGGYDKELEMRLLHDRVRIGYLEQALIFDEKVQNPATFEHQRTRWVEAQILQARLHLRQGIQQFFVGNFDYAEKVLQTLVLPRILLLGTLTIGLTVGLLTNTPWFSAFMGGQLVVMLLTLAISLPGYLRRRIGLIELLMVPVLFLRFTRSVINFRRARGQFLHTPHGTKADVLT
;
A
#
# COMPACT_ATOMS: atom_id res chain seq x y z
N ILE A 1 -12.62 9.66 4.50
CA ILE A 1 -13.01 9.17 3.14
C ILE A 1 -11.79 8.71 2.34
N LEU A 2 -10.75 9.54 2.19
CA LEU A 2 -9.54 9.18 1.40
C LEU A 2 -8.82 7.91 1.88
N ASP A 3 -8.84 7.61 3.18
CA ASP A 3 -8.32 6.35 3.71
C ASP A 3 -9.12 5.12 3.24
N ALA A 4 -10.46 5.18 3.35
CA ALA A 4 -11.35 4.14 2.85
C ALA A 4 -11.19 3.92 1.34
N ILE A 5 -11.03 5.00 0.56
CA ILE A 5 -10.69 4.92 -0.86
C ILE A 5 -9.38 4.17 -1.07
N SER A 6 -8.35 4.48 -0.28
CA SER A 6 -7.06 3.80 -0.39
C SER A 6 -7.15 2.31 -0.10
N GLU A 7 -7.96 1.92 0.91
CA GLU A 7 -8.19 0.53 1.28
C GLU A 7 -8.97 -0.23 0.20
N GLU A 8 -10.07 0.34 -0.31
CA GLU A 8 -10.87 -0.28 -1.38
C GLU A 8 -10.07 -0.44 -2.67
N LEU A 9 -9.26 0.54 -3.02
CA LEU A 9 -8.34 0.42 -4.16
C LEU A 9 -7.35 -0.73 -3.96
N ASN A 10 -6.82 -0.91 -2.74
CA ASN A 10 -5.94 -2.03 -2.43
C ASN A 10 -6.68 -3.37 -2.48
N ASN A 11 -7.94 -3.43 -2.02
CA ASN A 11 -8.78 -4.64 -2.10
C ASN A 11 -9.00 -5.04 -3.55
N HIS A 12 -9.37 -4.08 -4.39
CA HIS A 12 -9.60 -4.33 -5.81
C HIS A 12 -8.31 -4.73 -6.52
N LEU A 13 -7.25 -3.94 -6.39
CA LEU A 13 -6.02 -4.15 -7.17
C LEU A 13 -5.22 -5.34 -6.66
N PHE A 14 -4.78 -5.31 -5.39
CA PHE A 14 -3.80 -6.25 -4.83
C PHE A 14 -4.39 -7.53 -4.24
N ARG A 15 -5.72 -7.64 -4.21
CA ARG A 15 -6.39 -8.87 -3.75
C ARG A 15 -7.25 -9.43 -4.86
N LYS A 16 -8.39 -8.82 -5.16
CA LYS A 16 -9.31 -9.31 -6.20
C LYS A 16 -8.63 -9.43 -7.57
N GLY A 17 -7.94 -8.38 -8.02
CA GLY A 17 -7.23 -8.35 -9.29
C GLY A 17 -6.11 -9.39 -9.37
N HIS A 18 -5.32 -9.54 -8.31
CA HIS A 18 -4.23 -10.52 -8.27
C HIS A 18 -4.75 -11.95 -8.30
N ARG A 19 -5.83 -12.24 -7.55
CA ARG A 19 -6.53 -13.52 -7.64
C ARG A 19 -7.04 -13.80 -9.05
N ALA A 20 -7.62 -12.80 -9.72
CA ALA A 20 -8.11 -12.95 -11.09
C ALA A 20 -6.98 -13.25 -12.09
N LEU A 21 -5.75 -12.78 -11.82
CA LEU A 21 -4.55 -13.06 -12.62
C LEU A 21 -3.81 -14.36 -12.22
N GLY A 22 -4.31 -15.10 -11.22
CA GLY A 22 -3.67 -16.34 -10.73
C GLY A 22 -2.56 -16.15 -9.71
N PHE A 23 -2.37 -14.92 -9.20
CA PHE A 23 -1.49 -14.61 -8.07
C PHE A 23 -2.20 -14.77 -6.72
N SER A 24 -1.45 -14.68 -5.64
CA SER A 24 -1.98 -14.63 -4.27
C SER A 24 -2.53 -13.26 -3.93
N ALA A 25 -3.49 -13.21 -3.02
CA ALA A 25 -4.00 -11.96 -2.49
C ALA A 25 -3.04 -11.38 -1.43
N ALA A 26 -2.94 -10.05 -1.39
CA ALA A 26 -2.13 -9.38 -0.38
C ALA A 26 -2.70 -9.47 1.04
N LEU A 27 -1.83 -9.74 2.03
CA LEU A 27 -2.16 -9.65 3.46
C LEU A 27 -2.14 -8.19 3.93
N ILE A 28 -3.01 -7.87 4.89
CA ILE A 28 -3.25 -6.48 5.35
C ILE A 28 -3.35 -6.29 6.86
N GLY A 29 -3.03 -7.32 7.64
CA GLY A 29 -3.01 -7.24 9.10
C GLY A 29 -4.39 -7.24 9.77
N SER A 30 -5.48 -7.24 9.01
CA SER A 30 -6.85 -7.37 9.50
C SER A 30 -7.73 -8.17 8.53
N GLY A 31 -8.83 -8.73 9.03
CA GLY A 31 -9.79 -9.45 8.18
C GLY A 31 -9.22 -10.68 7.46
N MET A 32 -8.31 -11.40 8.12
CA MET A 32 -7.64 -12.59 7.58
C MET A 32 -8.02 -13.83 8.38
N ALA A 33 -8.13 -14.97 7.71
CA ALA A 33 -8.31 -16.27 8.33
C ALA A 33 -7.17 -17.20 7.91
N PHE A 34 -6.63 -17.97 8.85
CA PHE A 34 -5.54 -18.91 8.63
C PHE A 34 -5.86 -20.24 9.28
N GLU A 35 -5.37 -21.32 8.68
CA GLU A 35 -5.27 -22.59 9.40
C GLU A 35 -4.31 -22.43 10.58
N PHE A 36 -4.73 -22.92 11.76
CA PHE A 36 -3.97 -22.73 12.99
C PHE A 36 -2.53 -23.27 12.91
N ALA A 37 -2.35 -24.47 12.36
CA ALA A 37 -1.04 -25.10 12.24
C ALA A 37 -0.11 -24.30 11.33
N LEU A 38 -0.62 -23.86 10.18
CA LEU A 38 0.09 -23.00 9.23
C LEU A 38 0.50 -21.67 9.88
N MET A 39 -0.45 -20.99 10.53
CA MET A 39 -0.20 -19.72 11.20
C MET A 39 0.87 -19.86 12.29
N LYS A 40 0.74 -20.87 13.16
CA LYS A 40 1.71 -21.15 14.22
C LYS A 40 3.11 -21.42 13.65
N HIS A 41 3.20 -22.20 12.57
CA HIS A 41 4.47 -22.54 11.94
C HIS A 41 5.24 -21.30 11.46
N HIS A 42 4.55 -20.37 10.80
CA HIS A 42 5.20 -19.16 10.27
C HIS A 42 5.41 -18.09 11.34
N LEU A 43 4.44 -17.84 12.22
CA LEU A 43 4.54 -16.80 13.25
C LEU A 43 5.68 -17.04 14.24
N MET A 44 5.93 -18.30 14.65
CA MET A 44 7.04 -18.63 15.57
C MET A 44 8.42 -18.30 14.99
N ARG A 45 8.51 -18.06 13.67
CA ARG A 45 9.77 -17.77 12.98
C ARG A 45 9.93 -16.29 12.64
N ILE A 46 8.90 -15.46 12.85
CA ILE A 46 8.93 -14.02 12.59
C ILE A 46 9.72 -13.34 13.70
N VAL A 47 10.73 -12.55 13.32
CA VAL A 47 11.59 -11.80 14.24
C VAL A 47 11.37 -10.29 14.10
N THR A 48 10.62 -9.84 13.08
CA THR A 48 10.41 -8.41 12.86
C THR A 48 9.48 -7.80 13.92
N VAL A 49 9.94 -6.67 14.47
CA VAL A 49 9.19 -5.94 15.50
C VAL A 49 8.01 -5.16 14.88
N GLY A 50 7.96 -4.93 13.56
CA GLY A 50 6.82 -4.29 12.88
C GLY A 50 6.66 -4.74 11.42
N GLY A 51 5.41 -4.73 10.92
CA GLY A 51 5.08 -5.25 9.59
C GLY A 51 5.03 -6.78 9.52
N TYR A 52 4.57 -7.42 10.60
CA TYR A 52 4.48 -8.88 10.72
C TYR A 52 3.62 -9.51 9.63
N ASP A 53 2.59 -8.80 9.17
CA ASP A 53 1.68 -9.18 8.09
C ASP A 53 2.42 -9.34 6.76
N LYS A 54 3.30 -8.39 6.43
CA LYS A 54 4.14 -8.47 5.22
C LYS A 54 5.19 -9.57 5.32
N GLU A 55 5.82 -9.76 6.48
CA GLU A 55 6.78 -10.87 6.63
C GLU A 55 6.07 -12.22 6.54
N LEU A 56 4.91 -12.37 7.19
CA LEU A 56 4.09 -13.57 7.10
C LEU A 56 3.70 -13.86 5.65
N GLU A 57 3.27 -12.84 4.91
CA GLU A 57 2.96 -12.95 3.49
C GLU A 57 4.16 -13.47 2.69
N MET A 58 5.32 -12.83 2.83
CA MET A 58 6.53 -13.23 2.09
C MET A 58 6.95 -14.68 2.40
N ARG A 59 6.77 -15.13 3.64
CA ARG A 59 7.05 -16.53 4.04
C ARG A 59 6.05 -17.50 3.43
N LEU A 60 4.75 -17.18 3.43
CA LEU A 60 3.73 -18.01 2.79
C LEU A 60 4.00 -18.14 1.29
N LEU A 61 4.34 -17.04 0.61
CA LEU A 61 4.67 -17.05 -0.81
C LEU A 61 5.98 -17.81 -1.09
N HIS A 62 6.96 -17.74 -0.19
CA HIS A 62 8.20 -18.52 -0.31
C HIS A 62 7.91 -20.02 -0.26
N ASP A 63 7.06 -20.44 0.67
CA ASP A 63 6.63 -21.83 0.85
C ASP A 63 5.52 -22.24 -0.14
N ARG A 64 5.23 -21.39 -1.14
CA ARG A 64 4.26 -21.58 -2.23
C ARG A 64 2.81 -21.81 -1.74
N VAL A 65 2.49 -21.29 -0.57
CA VAL A 65 1.14 -21.29 -0.02
C VAL A 65 0.33 -20.17 -0.68
N ARG A 66 -0.76 -20.55 -1.35
CA ARG A 66 -1.63 -19.59 -2.05
C ARG A 66 -2.56 -18.89 -1.08
N ILE A 67 -2.63 -17.57 -1.19
CA ILE A 67 -3.52 -16.73 -0.39
C ILE A 67 -4.76 -16.41 -1.24
N GLY A 68 -5.94 -16.72 -0.73
CA GLY A 68 -7.24 -16.44 -1.37
C GLY A 68 -7.80 -15.06 -1.01
N TYR A 69 -8.79 -14.60 -1.77
CA TYR A 69 -9.58 -13.41 -1.44
C TYR A 69 -11.07 -13.77 -1.49
N LEU A 70 -11.79 -13.52 -0.40
CA LEU A 70 -13.23 -13.79 -0.27
C LEU A 70 -13.99 -12.46 -0.33
N GLU A 71 -14.44 -12.07 -1.52
CA GLU A 71 -15.12 -10.79 -1.74
C GLU A 71 -16.42 -10.63 -0.93
N GLN A 72 -17.12 -11.74 -0.66
CA GLN A 72 -18.38 -11.72 0.09
C GLN A 72 -18.19 -11.71 1.61
N ALA A 73 -16.97 -11.91 2.12
CA ALA A 73 -16.66 -11.87 3.54
C ALA A 73 -16.41 -10.42 4.00
N LEU A 74 -17.48 -9.69 4.27
CA LEU A 74 -17.40 -8.28 4.66
C LEU A 74 -16.95 -8.12 6.12
N ILE A 75 -15.93 -7.30 6.34
CA ILE A 75 -15.37 -7.00 7.67
C ILE A 75 -15.25 -5.48 7.81
N PHE A 76 -15.81 -4.93 8.87
CA PHE A 76 -15.78 -3.50 9.16
C PHE A 76 -14.65 -3.19 10.16
N ASP A 77 -13.79 -2.26 9.78
CA ASP A 77 -12.63 -1.82 10.56
C ASP A 77 -12.82 -0.37 11.03
N GLU A 78 -12.52 -0.10 12.31
CA GLU A 78 -12.58 1.24 12.85
C GLU A 78 -11.35 2.05 12.43
N LYS A 79 -11.56 3.17 11.73
CA LYS A 79 -10.47 4.04 11.33
C LYS A 79 -10.24 5.16 12.35
N VAL A 80 -8.98 5.32 12.75
CA VAL A 80 -8.54 6.36 13.68
C VAL A 80 -8.85 7.75 13.09
N GLN A 81 -9.54 8.58 13.87
CA GLN A 81 -9.96 9.91 13.42
C GLN A 81 -8.88 11.01 13.57
N ASN A 82 -7.80 10.75 14.33
CA ASN A 82 -6.77 11.74 14.60
C ASN A 82 -5.77 11.89 13.41
N PRO A 83 -5.68 13.08 12.78
CA PRO A 83 -4.77 13.34 11.67
C PRO A 83 -3.28 13.17 12.00
N ALA A 84 -2.86 13.44 13.24
CA ALA A 84 -1.47 13.29 13.67
C ALA A 84 -1.06 11.80 13.71
N THR A 85 -1.93 10.95 14.27
CA THR A 85 -1.75 9.50 14.30
C THR A 85 -1.73 8.91 12.89
N PHE A 86 -2.51 9.47 11.97
CA PHE A 86 -2.55 9.06 10.56
C PHE A 86 -1.22 9.32 9.84
N GLU A 87 -0.58 10.48 10.04
CA GLU A 87 0.71 10.81 9.40
C GLU A 87 1.85 9.89 9.89
N HIS A 88 1.86 9.58 11.19
CA HIS A 88 2.81 8.61 11.76
C HIS A 88 2.60 7.19 11.21
N GLN A 89 1.36 6.75 10.99
CA GLN A 89 1.10 5.45 10.34
C GLN A 89 1.67 5.39 8.92
N ARG A 90 1.45 6.42 8.09
CA ARG A 90 1.94 6.44 6.70
C ARG A 90 3.45 6.46 6.58
N THR A 91 4.13 7.17 7.48
CA THR A 91 5.59 7.17 7.52
C THR A 91 6.16 5.79 7.81
N ARG A 92 5.54 5.05 8.75
CA ARG A 92 5.91 3.66 9.02
C ARG A 92 5.64 2.73 7.83
N TRP A 93 4.58 2.97 7.08
CA TRP A 93 4.27 2.16 5.89
C TRP A 93 5.29 2.33 4.77
N VAL A 94 5.73 3.57 4.52
CA VAL A 94 6.78 3.87 3.54
C VAL A 94 8.11 3.26 3.98
N GLU A 95 8.46 3.39 5.26
CA GLU A 95 9.65 2.75 5.84
C GLU A 95 9.63 1.23 5.65
N ALA A 96 8.53 0.59 6.05
CA ALA A 96 8.37 -0.86 5.91
C ALA A 96 8.46 -1.26 4.43
N GLN A 97 7.89 -0.49 3.51
CA GLN A 97 7.95 -0.78 2.08
C GLN A 97 9.40 -0.71 1.54
N ILE A 98 10.15 0.34 1.87
CA ILE A 98 11.56 0.49 1.44
C ILE A 98 12.44 -0.61 2.03
N LEU A 99 12.24 -0.93 3.31
CA LEU A 99 12.98 -2.00 3.97
C LEU A 99 12.69 -3.36 3.33
N GLN A 100 11.41 -3.67 3.10
CA GLN A 100 10.97 -4.92 2.46
C GLN A 100 11.54 -5.06 1.05
N ALA A 101 11.51 -3.98 0.25
CA ALA A 101 12.12 -3.96 -1.07
C ALA A 101 13.62 -4.30 -0.99
N ARG A 102 14.38 -3.67 -0.08
CA ARG A 102 15.82 -3.92 0.06
C ARG A 102 16.14 -5.33 0.52
N LEU A 103 15.36 -5.89 1.44
CA LEU A 103 15.60 -7.23 1.99
C LEU A 103 15.29 -8.32 0.96
N HIS A 104 14.21 -8.16 0.20
CA HIS A 104 13.69 -9.23 -0.66
C HIS A 104 14.01 -9.05 -2.14
N LEU A 105 14.61 -7.94 -2.60
CA LEU A 105 14.88 -7.72 -4.03
C LEU A 105 15.71 -8.85 -4.66
N ARG A 106 16.83 -9.23 -4.02
CA ARG A 106 17.69 -10.30 -4.52
C ARG A 106 16.95 -11.65 -4.55
N GLN A 107 16.20 -11.94 -3.49
CA GLN A 107 15.41 -13.17 -3.40
C GLN A 107 14.29 -13.18 -4.45
N GLY A 108 13.64 -12.05 -4.70
CA GLY A 108 12.60 -11.91 -5.72
C GLY A 108 13.11 -12.24 -7.11
N ILE A 109 14.29 -11.73 -7.47
CA ILE A 109 14.96 -12.07 -8.73
C ILE A 109 15.27 -13.58 -8.79
N GLN A 110 15.80 -14.17 -7.72
CA GLN A 110 16.07 -15.62 -7.68
C GLN A 110 14.79 -16.45 -7.83
N GLN A 111 13.72 -16.09 -7.11
CA GLN A 111 12.43 -16.77 -7.14
C GLN A 111 11.76 -16.69 -8.51
N PHE A 112 11.94 -15.58 -9.23
CA PHE A 112 11.50 -15.46 -10.63
C PHE A 112 12.12 -16.56 -11.51
N PHE A 113 13.43 -16.78 -11.42
CA PHE A 113 14.12 -17.81 -12.21
C PHE A 113 13.77 -19.25 -11.78
N VAL A 114 13.33 -19.46 -10.54
CA VAL A 114 12.89 -20.77 -10.01
C VAL A 114 11.38 -21.00 -10.26
N GLY A 115 10.70 -20.07 -10.95
CA GLY A 115 9.28 -20.18 -11.33
C GLY A 115 8.30 -19.84 -10.20
N ASN A 116 8.76 -19.28 -9.08
CA ASN A 116 7.89 -18.74 -8.04
C ASN A 116 7.50 -17.29 -8.40
N PHE A 117 6.65 -17.16 -9.41
CA PHE A 117 6.19 -15.87 -9.91
C PHE A 117 5.36 -15.09 -8.88
N ASP A 118 4.70 -15.77 -7.95
CA ASP A 118 3.89 -15.14 -6.90
C ASP A 118 4.77 -14.32 -5.94
N TYR A 119 5.87 -14.92 -5.48
CA TYR A 119 6.86 -14.23 -4.68
C TYR A 119 7.54 -13.09 -5.45
N ALA A 120 7.94 -13.35 -6.71
CA ALA A 120 8.63 -12.36 -7.53
C ALA A 120 7.74 -11.13 -7.81
N GLU A 121 6.48 -11.37 -8.18
CA GLU A 121 5.47 -10.33 -8.38
C GLU A 121 5.29 -9.51 -7.10
N LYS A 122 5.19 -10.16 -5.93
CA LYS A 122 5.06 -9.45 -4.66
C LYS A 122 6.23 -8.52 -4.38
N VAL A 123 7.46 -8.95 -4.67
CA VAL A 123 8.65 -8.10 -4.54
C VAL A 123 8.59 -6.93 -5.52
N LEU A 124 8.16 -7.13 -6.77
CA LEU A 124 7.97 -6.05 -7.73
C LEU A 124 6.96 -5.01 -7.25
N GLN A 125 5.86 -5.42 -6.62
CA GLN A 125 4.90 -4.47 -6.01
C GLN A 125 5.57 -3.54 -5.00
N THR A 126 6.54 -4.04 -4.21
CA THR A 126 7.22 -3.21 -3.20
C THR A 126 8.05 -2.08 -3.82
N LEU A 127 8.45 -2.21 -5.08
CA LEU A 127 9.20 -1.18 -5.82
C LEU A 127 8.30 -0.07 -6.37
N VAL A 128 6.99 -0.33 -6.50
CA VAL A 128 6.04 0.66 -7.01
C VAL A 128 5.85 1.76 -5.99
N LEU A 129 6.01 3.02 -6.43
CA LEU A 129 5.80 4.18 -5.57
C LEU A 129 4.36 4.18 -5.00
N PRO A 130 4.16 4.63 -3.75
CA PRO A 130 2.83 4.89 -3.22
C PRO A 130 2.00 5.69 -4.21
N ARG A 131 0.75 5.27 -4.44
CA ARG A 131 -0.13 5.81 -5.50
C ARG A 131 -0.23 7.34 -5.50
N ILE A 132 -0.29 7.98 -4.33
CA ILE A 132 -0.34 9.45 -4.25
C ILE A 132 0.95 10.09 -4.79
N LEU A 133 2.11 9.49 -4.50
CA LEU A 133 3.39 9.95 -5.02
C LEU A 133 3.49 9.73 -6.52
N LEU A 134 3.08 8.55 -7.00
CA LEU A 134 3.04 8.27 -8.43
C LEU A 134 2.18 9.29 -9.18
N LEU A 135 0.97 9.56 -8.69
CA LEU A 135 0.06 10.55 -9.28
C LEU A 135 0.71 11.93 -9.39
N GLY A 136 1.31 12.41 -8.30
CA GLY A 136 1.99 13.72 -8.29
C GLY A 136 3.23 13.76 -9.17
N THR A 137 4.02 12.68 -9.23
CA THR A 137 5.19 12.63 -10.12
C THR A 137 4.81 12.65 -11.59
N LEU A 138 3.74 11.97 -11.97
CA LEU A 138 3.25 11.94 -13.36
C LEU A 138 2.66 13.30 -13.77
N THR A 139 1.90 13.96 -12.89
CA THR A 139 1.34 15.30 -13.19
C THR A 139 2.42 16.38 -13.27
N ILE A 140 3.40 16.36 -12.38
CA ILE A 140 4.56 17.28 -12.44
C ILE A 140 5.39 16.98 -13.70
N GLY A 141 5.68 15.70 -13.98
CA GLY A 141 6.44 15.29 -15.16
C GLY A 141 5.76 15.73 -16.47
N LEU A 142 4.45 15.56 -16.59
CA LEU A 142 3.69 16.04 -17.74
C LEU A 142 3.79 17.57 -17.87
N THR A 143 3.58 18.30 -16.77
CA THR A 143 3.69 19.78 -16.77
C THR A 143 5.07 20.23 -17.23
N VAL A 144 6.14 19.63 -16.69
CA VAL A 144 7.53 19.93 -17.09
C VAL A 144 7.73 19.64 -18.58
N GLY A 145 7.29 18.48 -19.07
CA GLY A 145 7.43 18.12 -20.48
C GLY A 145 6.73 19.09 -21.43
N LEU A 146 5.56 19.60 -21.05
CA LEU A 146 4.84 20.60 -21.81
C LEU A 146 5.56 21.95 -21.80
N LEU A 147 6.08 22.37 -20.64
CA LEU A 147 6.83 23.63 -20.49
C LEU A 147 8.18 23.60 -21.24
N THR A 148 8.87 22.46 -21.27
CA THR A 148 10.13 22.28 -21.99
C THR A 148 9.94 21.90 -23.46
N ASN A 149 8.68 21.86 -23.94
CA ASN A 149 8.30 21.45 -25.28
C ASN A 149 8.99 20.15 -25.73
N THR A 150 8.94 19.11 -24.88
CA THR A 150 9.56 17.80 -25.13
C THR A 150 8.44 16.76 -25.39
N PRO A 151 8.06 16.50 -26.66
CA PRO A 151 6.85 15.74 -26.97
C PRO A 151 6.90 14.29 -26.50
N TRP A 152 8.05 13.61 -26.69
CA TRP A 152 8.23 12.22 -26.26
C TRP A 152 8.06 12.05 -24.75
N PHE A 153 8.66 12.94 -23.96
CA PHE A 153 8.55 12.91 -22.50
C PHE A 153 7.12 13.23 -22.04
N SER A 154 6.48 14.22 -22.66
CA SER A 154 5.08 14.59 -22.39
C SER A 154 4.13 13.44 -22.72
N ALA A 155 4.31 12.78 -23.86
CA ALA A 155 3.51 11.64 -24.28
C ALA A 155 3.70 10.44 -23.33
N PHE A 156 4.93 10.18 -22.91
CA PHE A 156 5.24 9.12 -21.95
C PHE A 156 4.57 9.38 -20.58
N MET A 157 4.76 10.57 -20.01
CA MET A 157 4.16 10.95 -18.72
C MET A 157 2.64 11.03 -18.79
N GLY A 158 2.10 11.63 -19.84
CA GLY A 158 0.66 11.74 -20.08
C GLY A 158 -0.01 10.38 -20.29
N GLY A 159 0.62 9.49 -21.06
CA GLY A 159 0.12 8.13 -21.27
C GLY A 159 0.02 7.34 -19.97
N GLN A 160 1.07 7.37 -19.14
CA GLN A 160 1.07 6.74 -17.83
C GLN A 160 0.02 7.36 -16.89
N LEU A 161 -0.14 8.69 -16.93
CA LEU A 161 -1.14 9.39 -16.13
C LEU A 161 -2.56 8.95 -16.53
N VAL A 162 -2.85 8.85 -17.83
CA VAL A 162 -4.15 8.37 -18.32
C VAL A 162 -4.42 6.94 -17.85
N VAL A 163 -3.45 6.03 -18.01
CA VAL A 163 -3.57 4.64 -17.53
C VAL A 163 -3.84 4.59 -16.03
N MET A 164 -3.13 5.41 -15.26
CA MET A 164 -3.32 5.50 -13.81
C MET A 164 -4.72 5.99 -13.44
N LEU A 165 -5.22 7.05 -14.10
CA LEU A 165 -6.55 7.60 -13.86
C LEU A 165 -7.65 6.59 -14.23
N LEU A 166 -7.49 5.88 -15.35
CA LEU A 166 -8.41 4.81 -15.74
C LEU A 166 -8.41 3.67 -14.72
N THR A 167 -7.23 3.27 -14.24
CA THR A 167 -7.09 2.24 -13.21
C THR A 167 -7.82 2.63 -11.93
N LEU A 168 -7.66 3.87 -11.47
CA LEU A 168 -8.37 4.40 -10.30
C LEU A 168 -9.89 4.46 -10.53
N ALA A 169 -10.33 4.86 -11.73
CA ALA A 169 -11.73 4.93 -12.08
C ALA A 169 -12.41 3.55 -12.10
N ILE A 170 -11.74 2.53 -12.63
CA ILE A 170 -12.26 1.14 -12.68
C ILE A 170 -12.26 0.51 -11.29
N SER A 171 -11.19 0.73 -10.51
CA SER A 171 -11.00 0.07 -9.22
C SER A 171 -11.89 0.65 -8.11
N LEU A 172 -12.31 1.92 -8.23
CA LEU A 172 -13.08 2.60 -7.20
C LEU A 172 -14.58 2.25 -7.27
N PRO A 173 -15.17 1.71 -6.19
CA PRO A 173 -16.58 1.34 -6.19
C PRO A 173 -17.51 2.56 -6.19
N GLY A 174 -18.69 2.39 -6.80
CA GLY A 174 -19.63 3.50 -7.03
C GLY A 174 -20.17 4.19 -5.78
N TYR A 175 -20.21 3.50 -4.62
CA TYR A 175 -20.64 4.12 -3.35
C TYR A 175 -19.59 5.09 -2.79
N LEU A 176 -18.29 4.83 -2.99
CA LEU A 176 -17.23 5.78 -2.62
C LEU A 176 -17.11 6.90 -3.64
N ARG A 177 -17.25 6.60 -4.93
CA ARG A 177 -17.20 7.60 -6.00
C ARG A 177 -18.21 8.73 -5.77
N ARG A 178 -19.42 8.40 -5.32
CA ARG A 178 -20.47 9.38 -4.98
C ARG A 178 -20.16 10.24 -3.75
N ARG A 179 -19.21 9.83 -2.90
CA ARG A 179 -18.78 10.56 -1.70
C ARG A 179 -17.52 11.41 -1.94
N ILE A 180 -16.91 11.35 -3.13
CA ILE A 180 -15.77 12.21 -3.46
C ILE A 180 -16.33 13.60 -3.80
N GLY A 181 -16.10 14.55 -2.91
CA GLY A 181 -16.38 15.96 -3.13
C GLY A 181 -15.13 16.74 -3.57
N LEU A 182 -15.30 18.05 -3.71
CA LEU A 182 -14.21 18.97 -4.04
C LEU A 182 -13.14 19.03 -2.96
N ILE A 183 -13.53 18.90 -1.68
CA ILE A 183 -12.60 18.94 -0.55
C ILE A 183 -11.61 17.78 -0.63
N GLU A 184 -12.11 16.56 -0.88
CA GLU A 184 -11.26 15.37 -1.04
C GLU A 184 -10.26 15.52 -2.18
N LEU A 185 -10.69 16.12 -3.30
CA LEU A 185 -9.82 16.38 -4.45
C LEU A 185 -8.74 17.43 -4.13
N LEU A 186 -9.12 18.52 -3.45
CA LEU A 186 -8.20 19.57 -3.01
C LEU A 186 -7.22 19.09 -1.93
N MET A 187 -7.53 18.01 -1.22
CA MET A 187 -6.61 17.38 -0.29
C MET A 187 -5.51 16.55 -0.98
N VAL A 188 -5.68 16.13 -2.24
CA VAL A 188 -4.69 15.29 -2.95
C VAL A 188 -3.31 15.96 -3.03
N PRO A 189 -3.16 17.25 -3.43
CA PRO A 189 -1.87 17.93 -3.42
C PRO A 189 -1.26 18.03 -2.02
N VAL A 190 -2.07 18.28 -1.00
CA VAL A 190 -1.61 18.34 0.40
C VAL A 190 -1.07 16.98 0.85
N LEU A 191 -1.78 15.89 0.52
CA LEU A 191 -1.31 14.53 0.80
C LEU A 191 -0.02 14.20 0.04
N PHE A 192 0.11 14.61 -1.21
CA PHE A 192 1.34 14.44 -1.98
C PHE A 192 2.55 15.10 -1.30
N LEU A 193 2.40 16.34 -0.83
CA LEU A 193 3.46 17.05 -0.11
C LEU A 193 3.81 16.36 1.22
N ARG A 194 2.80 15.92 1.98
CA ARG A 194 3.01 15.18 3.24
C ARG A 194 3.73 13.84 3.00
N PHE A 195 3.33 13.08 1.99
CA PHE A 195 3.99 11.82 1.62
C PHE A 195 5.43 12.06 1.14
N THR A 196 5.66 13.10 0.35
CA THR A 196 7.01 13.47 -0.12
C THR A 196 7.90 13.81 1.08
N ARG A 197 7.40 14.62 2.02
CA ARG A 197 8.09 14.94 3.28
C ARG A 197 8.37 13.70 4.11
N SER A 198 7.44 12.75 4.17
CA SER A 198 7.59 11.48 4.89
C SER A 198 8.71 10.61 4.30
N VAL A 199 8.77 10.47 2.96
CA VAL A 199 9.86 9.75 2.27
C VAL A 199 11.22 10.37 2.54
N ILE A 200 11.33 11.70 2.54
CA ILE A 200 12.59 12.41 2.81
C ILE A 200 13.02 12.24 4.27
N ASN A 201 12.08 12.36 5.20
CA ASN A 201 12.35 12.33 6.64
C ASN A 201 12.51 10.91 7.22
N PHE A 202 12.20 9.85 6.46
CA PHE A 202 12.32 8.45 6.88
C PHE A 202 13.70 8.13 7.52
N ARG A 203 14.79 8.75 7.04
CA ARG A 203 16.13 8.53 7.63
C ARG A 203 16.25 8.94 9.09
N ARG A 204 15.41 9.87 9.58
CA ARG A 204 15.43 10.38 10.96
C ARG A 204 14.62 9.53 11.95
N ALA A 205 13.73 8.65 11.47
CA ALA A 205 12.82 7.86 12.31
C ALA A 205 13.33 6.44 12.63
N ARG A 206 14.56 6.10 12.22
CA ARG A 206 15.16 4.78 12.43
C ARG A 206 15.24 4.46 13.93
N GLY A 207 14.50 3.45 14.38
CA GLY A 207 14.72 2.79 15.69
C GLY A 207 13.67 3.00 16.78
N GLN A 208 12.49 3.58 16.51
CA GLN A 208 11.44 3.69 17.53
C GLN A 208 10.14 2.99 17.11
N PHE A 209 9.76 1.95 17.87
CA PHE A 209 8.45 1.33 17.76
C PHE A 209 7.39 2.29 18.29
N LEU A 210 6.83 3.11 17.40
CA LEU A 210 5.76 4.04 17.76
C LEU A 210 4.45 3.27 17.95
N HIS A 211 4.09 3.02 19.20
CA HIS A 211 2.78 2.49 19.57
C HIS A 211 1.71 3.47 19.08
N THR A 212 0.70 2.99 18.35
CA THR A 212 -0.50 3.79 18.10
C THR A 212 -1.36 3.73 19.35
N PRO A 213 -1.56 4.84 20.08
CA PRO A 213 -2.54 4.84 21.16
C PRO A 213 -3.93 4.65 20.54
N HIS A 214 -4.73 3.78 21.14
CA HIS A 214 -6.16 3.64 20.86
C HIS A 214 -6.89 4.18 22.09
N GLY A 215 -7.74 5.17 21.88
CA GLY A 215 -8.49 5.85 22.94
C GLY A 215 -8.34 7.37 22.89
N THR A 216 -9.46 8.07 22.74
CA THR A 216 -9.63 9.40 23.32
C THR A 216 -9.40 9.26 24.82
N LYS A 217 -8.49 10.03 25.41
CA LYS A 217 -8.51 10.22 26.86
C LYS A 217 -9.89 10.81 27.16
N ALA A 218 -10.77 10.02 27.79
CA ALA A 218 -11.90 10.58 28.49
C ALA A 218 -11.29 11.46 29.58
N ASP A 219 -11.49 12.78 29.47
CA ASP A 219 -11.19 13.69 30.56
C ASP A 219 -12.04 13.23 31.75
N VAL A 220 -11.38 12.57 32.70
CA VAL A 220 -11.93 12.34 34.02
C VAL A 220 -11.93 13.71 34.69
N LEU A 221 -13.05 14.41 34.58
CA LEU A 221 -13.36 15.55 35.43
C LEU A 221 -13.60 15.01 36.84
N THR A 222 -12.55 15.03 37.67
CA THR A 222 -12.68 15.12 39.13
C THR A 222 -12.97 16.56 39.53
#